data_AF-V2VX91-F1
#
_entry.id   AF-V2VX91-F1
#
_cell.length_a   1.000
_cell.length_b   1.000
_cell.length_c   1.000
_cell.angle_alpha   90.00
_cell.angle_beta   90.00
_cell.angle_gamma   90.00
#
_symmetry.space_group_name_H-M   'P 1'
#
loop_
_entity.id
_entity.type
_entity.pdbx_description
1 polymer ?
#
loop_
_entity_poly.entity_id
_entity_poly.type
_entity_poly.pdbx_seq_one_letter_code
_entity_poly.pdbx_strand_id
1 'polypeptide(L)' 'MFGKALYHACLASDEYQRLWQQYGFEVVEMIAEDGDCTGRTVWLAQKQPQ' A
#
# COMPACT_ATOMS: atom_id res chain seq x y z
N MET A 1 22.06 -5.88 26.39
CA MET A 1 20.99 -6.23 25.43
C MET A 1 20.93 -5.14 24.38
N PHE A 2 21.50 -5.34 23.20
CA PHE A 2 21.36 -4.39 22.10
C PHE A 2 20.27 -4.91 21.16
N GLY A 3 19.11 -4.25 21.15
CA GLY A 3 18.05 -4.50 20.18
C GLY A 3 18.52 -4.10 18.78
N LYS A 4 18.25 -4.93 17.78
CA LYS A 4 18.53 -4.57 16.38
C LYS A 4 17.59 -3.45 15.96
N ALA A 5 18.06 -2.54 15.10
CA ALA A 5 17.21 -1.52 14.50
C ALA A 5 16.05 -2.19 13.76
N LEU A 6 14.83 -1.97 14.27
CA LEU A 6 13.62 -2.48 13.67
C LEU A 6 13.19 -1.48 12.58
N TYR A 7 13.62 -1.73 11.35
CA TYR A 7 13.08 -1.00 10.21
C TYR A 7 11.60 -1.37 10.10
N HIS A 8 10.72 -0.39 10.36
CA HIS A 8 9.32 -0.47 9.95
C HIS A 8 9.32 -0.38 8.42
N ALA A 9 9.60 -1.50 7.76
CA ALA A 9 9.58 -1.60 6.31
C ALA A 9 8.11 -1.61 5.86
N CYS A 10 7.50 -0.42 5.81
CA CYS A 10 6.35 -0.24 4.96
C CYS A 10 6.81 -0.56 3.55
N LEU A 11 6.06 -1.40 2.85
CA LEU A 11 6.37 -1.71 1.45
C LEU A 11 6.37 -0.41 0.64
N ALA A 12 7.25 -0.34 -0.36
CA ALA A 12 7.19 0.74 -1.32
C ALA A 12 5.88 0.68 -2.12
N SER A 13 5.48 1.81 -2.69
CA SER A 13 4.21 1.92 -3.42
C SER A 13 4.14 0.93 -4.60
N ASP A 14 5.25 0.71 -5.30
CA ASP A 14 5.34 -0.24 -6.41
C ASP A 14 5.26 -1.71 -5.94
N GLU A 15 5.77 -2.03 -4.75
CA GLU A 15 5.60 -3.34 -4.14
C GLU A 15 4.13 -3.63 -3.82
N TYR A 16 3.38 -2.65 -3.31
CA TYR A 16 1.93 -2.79 -3.12
C TYR A 16 1.20 -3.00 -4.45
N GLN A 17 1.52 -2.23 -5.48
CA GLN A 17 0.91 -2.38 -6.81
C GLN A 17 1.14 -3.77 -7.41
N ARG A 18 2.35 -4.32 -7.26
CA ARG A 18 2.66 -5.69 -7.69
C ARG A 18 1.81 -6.72 -6.95
N LEU A 19 1.63 -6.57 -5.64
CA LEU A 19 0.77 -7.46 -4.86
C LEU A 19 -0.68 -7.37 -5.32
N TRP A 20 -1.21 -6.17 -5.57
CA TRP A 20 -2.57 -6.02 -6.08
C TRP A 20 -2.78 -6.77 -7.38
N GLN A 21 -1.88 -6.58 -8.36
CA GLN A 21 -1.94 -7.31 -9.63
C GLN A 21 -1.83 -8.82 -9.43
N GLN A 22 -0.91 -9.30 -8.58
CA GLN A 22 -0.74 -10.72 -8.27
C GLN A 22 -2.04 -11.35 -7.73
N TYR A 23 -2.78 -10.61 -6.90
CA TYR A 23 -4.05 -11.06 -6.35
C TYR A 23 -5.25 -10.70 -7.23
N GLY A 24 -5.03 -10.20 -8.46
CA GLY A 24 -6.08 -9.87 -9.44
C GLY A 24 -6.93 -8.68 -9.02
N PHE A 25 -6.30 -7.67 -8.42
CA PHE A 25 -6.86 -6.36 -8.16
C PHE A 25 -6.21 -5.32 -9.07
N GLU A 26 -7.02 -4.37 -9.53
CA GLU A 26 -6.58 -3.19 -10.25
C GLU A 26 -6.69 -1.97 -9.31
N VAL A 27 -5.64 -1.15 -9.25
CA VAL A 27 -5.66 0.08 -8.46
C VAL A 27 -6.42 1.15 -9.23
N VAL A 28 -7.51 1.63 -8.65
CA VAL A 28 -8.34 2.70 -9.20
C VAL A 28 -7.77 4.06 -8.82
N GLU A 29 -7.41 4.22 -7.55
CA GLU A 29 -6.87 5.47 -7.03
C GLU A 29 -5.94 5.22 -5.84
N MET A 30 -4.94 6.09 -5.69
CA MET A 30 -4.07 6.12 -4.53
C MET A 30 -3.78 7.57 -4.17
N ILE A 31 -4.01 7.92 -2.91
CA ILE A 31 -3.71 9.24 -2.37
C ILE A 31 -2.67 9.05 -1.27
N ALA A 32 -1.45 9.52 -1.53
CA ALA A 32 -0.38 9.53 -0.54
C ALA A 32 -0.62 10.64 0.47
N GLU A 33 -0.42 10.32 1.75
CA GLU A 33 -0.51 11.28 2.86
C GLU A 33 -1.81 12.11 2.83
N ASP A 34 -2.95 11.44 2.64
CA ASP A 34 -4.25 12.10 2.51
C ASP A 34 -4.56 12.94 3.77
N GLY A 35 -4.73 14.25 3.55
CA GLY A 35 -5.01 15.23 4.59
C GLY A 35 -6.36 15.00 5.29
N ASP A 36 -7.33 14.47 4.55
CA ASP A 36 -8.64 14.10 5.09
C ASP A 36 -8.56 12.76 5.89
N CYS A 37 -7.50 11.98 5.67
CA CYS A 37 -7.21 10.73 6.36
C CYS A 37 -6.03 10.83 7.35
N THR A 38 -5.83 11.99 7.98
CA THR A 38 -4.77 12.19 9.01
C THR A 38 -3.35 11.89 8.51
N GLY A 39 -3.07 12.11 7.22
CA GLY A 39 -1.77 11.87 6.60
C GLY A 39 -1.49 10.39 6.28
N ARG A 40 -2.52 9.54 6.21
CA ARG A 40 -2.36 8.14 5.80
C ARG A 40 -2.47 7.99 4.30
N THR A 41 -1.76 7.02 3.74
CA THR A 41 -1.93 6.63 2.34
C THR A 41 -3.22 5.82 2.17
N VAL A 42 -4.12 6.30 1.34
CA VAL A 42 -5.39 5.64 1.01
C VAL A 42 -5.27 4.97 -0.35
N TRP A 43 -5.80 3.75 -0.46
CA TRP A 43 -5.83 2.96 -1.69
C TRP A 43 -7.25 2.51 -2.00
N LEU A 44 -7.71 2.77 -3.22
CA LEU A 44 -8.91 2.20 -3.78
C LEU A 44 -8.52 1.19 -4.86
N ALA A 45 -8.91 -0.06 -4.68
CA ALA A 45 -8.63 -1.14 -5.63
C ALA A 45 -9.90 -1.94 -5.93
N GLN A 46 -10.06 -2.36 -7.18
CA GLN A 46 -11.17 -3.16 -7.65
C GLN A 46 -10.70 -4.59 -7.92
N LYS A 47 -11.43 -5.59 -7.42
CA LYS A 47 -11.21 -6.98 -7.78
C LYS A 47 -11.65 -7.19 -9.23
N GLN A 48 -10.74 -7.62 -10.09
CA GLN A 48 -11.12 -7.96 -11.46
C GLN A 48 -12.01 -9.23 -11.45
N PRO A 49 -13.09 -9.26 -12.26
CA PRO A 49 -13.90 -10.45 -12.43
C PRO A 49 -13.04 -11.61 -12.93
N GLN A 50 -13.30 -12.82 -12.41
CA GLN A 50 -12.60 -14.06 -12.82
C GLN A 50 -12.98 -14.48 -14.24
#